data_AF-A0A916HHR2-F1
#
_entry.id   AF-A0A916HHR2-F1
#
_cell.length_a   1.000
_cell.length_b   1.000
_cell.length_c   1.000
_cell.angle_alpha   90.00
_cell.angle_beta   90.00
_cell.angle_gamma   90.00
#
_symmetry.space_group_name_H-M   'P 1'
#
loop_
_entity.id
_entity.type
_entity.pdbx_description
1 polymer ?
#
loop_
_entity_poly.entity_id
_entity_poly.type
_entity_poly.pdbx_seq_one_letter_code
_entity_poly.pdbx_strand_id
1 'polypeptide(L)'
;MFLDGSRSHGGDDTTRDAIRTWALQKKLDVVIWTDLAADFEEKTRTRFTVDAACTYLQGLSVEGKAKAGEYILRAPDFIETPLRQRLQQEPWFQIPK
;
A
#
# COMPACT_ATOMS: atom_id res chain seq x y z
N MET A 1 -15.05 13.07 0.20
CA MET A 1 -14.88 14.40 -0.43
C MET A 1 -15.96 15.32 0.11
N PHE A 2 -15.58 16.38 0.83
CA PHE A 2 -16.51 17.43 1.26
C PHE A 2 -16.51 18.56 0.22
N LEU A 3 -17.70 19.06 -0.14
CA LEU A 3 -17.88 20.07 -1.20
C LEU A 3 -17.38 21.47 -0.82
N ASP A 4 -17.02 21.68 0.46
CA ASP A 4 -16.58 22.95 1.01
C ASP A 4 -15.05 23.12 1.03
N GLY A 5 -14.29 22.12 0.58
CA GLY A 5 -12.82 22.16 0.55
C GLY A 5 -12.15 22.21 1.94
N SER A 6 -12.90 22.02 3.03
CA SER A 6 -12.41 22.19 4.40
C SER A 6 -11.41 21.11 4.87
N ARG A 7 -11.25 20.02 4.10
CA ARG A 7 -10.31 18.94 4.40
C ARG A 7 -9.31 18.77 3.25
N SER A 8 -8.02 18.85 3.58
CA SER A 8 -6.96 18.40 2.67
C SER A 8 -7.07 16.88 2.51
N HIS A 9 -7.25 16.44 1.27
CA HIS A 9 -7.22 15.04 0.89
C HIS A 9 -5.74 14.62 0.86
N GLY A 10 -5.40 13.46 1.41
CA GLY A 10 -4.03 12.95 1.30
C GLY A 10 -3.75 12.42 -0.11
N GLY A 11 -4.75 11.89 -0.81
CA GLY A 11 -4.63 11.40 -2.18
C GLY A 11 -4.64 12.49 -3.26
N ASP A 12 -3.92 12.25 -4.35
CA ASP A 12 -3.93 13.10 -5.55
C ASP A 12 -5.24 12.95 -6.34
N ASP A 13 -5.51 13.88 -7.28
CA ASP A 13 -6.74 13.87 -8.08
C ASP A 13 -6.83 12.65 -9.01
N THR A 14 -5.70 12.17 -9.54
CA THR A 14 -5.65 11.00 -10.42
C THR A 14 -6.14 9.75 -9.70
N THR A 15 -5.67 9.53 -8.47
CA THR A 15 -6.11 8.41 -7.63
C THR A 15 -7.61 8.48 -7.35
N ARG A 16 -8.12 9.67 -7.02
CA ARG A 16 -9.56 9.86 -6.75
C ARG A 16 -10.42 9.63 -7.99
N ASP A 17 -9.99 10.07 -9.16
CA ASP A 17 -10.70 9.86 -10.41
C ASP A 17 -10.70 8.37 -10.83
N ALA A 18 -9.59 7.67 -10.60
CA ALA A 18 -9.51 6.22 -10.81
C ALA A 18 -10.49 5.46 -9.90
N ILE A 19 -10.54 5.80 -8.61
CA ILE A 19 -11.48 5.19 -7.65
C ILE A 19 -12.93 5.50 -8.04
N ARG A 20 -13.23 6.75 -8.43
CA ARG A 20 -14.58 7.13 -8.89
C ARG A 20 -15.01 6.31 -10.11
N THR A 21 -14.12 6.18 -11.09
CA THR A 21 -14.39 5.41 -12.31
C THR A 21 -14.65 3.93 -11.98
N TRP A 22 -13.83 3.33 -11.12
CA TRP A 22 -14.01 1.97 -10.66
C TRP A 22 -15.33 1.77 -9.92
N ALA A 23 -15.69 2.69 -9.02
CA ALA A 23 -16.94 2.62 -8.26
C ALA A 23 -18.18 2.64 -9.17
N LEU A 24 -18.18 3.51 -10.19
CA LEU A 24 -19.26 3.59 -11.19
C LEU A 24 -19.38 2.28 -11.98
N GLN A 25 -18.27 1.71 -12.44
CA GLN A 25 -18.26 0.44 -13.17
C GLN A 25 -18.80 -0.72 -12.32
N LYS A 26 -18.52 -0.70 -11.01
CA LYS A 26 -18.97 -1.71 -10.06
C LYS A 26 -20.36 -1.43 -9.48
N LYS A 27 -20.98 -0.28 -9.82
CA LYS A 27 -22.26 0.18 -9.28
C LYS A 27 -22.26 0.23 -7.75
N LEU A 28 -21.19 0.74 -7.16
CA LEU A 28 -21.06 0.91 -5.72
C LEU A 28 -21.63 2.27 -5.30
N ASP A 29 -22.56 2.29 -4.35
CA ASP A 29 -23.17 3.52 -3.86
C ASP A 29 -22.21 4.35 -2.98
N VAL A 30 -21.35 3.67 -2.21
CA VAL A 30 -20.43 4.31 -1.27
C VAL A 30 -19.08 3.58 -1.27
N VAL A 31 -17.98 4.34 -1.37
CA VAL A 31 -16.61 3.85 -1.18
C VAL A 31 -15.97 4.65 -0.04
N ILE A 32 -15.45 3.94 0.97
CA ILE A 32 -14.79 4.53 2.14
C ILE A 32 -13.35 4.02 2.15
N TRP A 33 -12.38 4.94 2.19
CA TRP A 33 -10.97 4.64 2.35
C TRP A 33 -10.28 5.79 3.10
N THR A 34 -9.04 5.57 3.54
CA THR A 34 -8.30 6.51 4.39
C THR A 34 -7.72 7.71 3.64
N ASP A 35 -7.70 7.65 2.31
CA ASP A 35 -7.22 8.70 1.38
C ASP A 35 -5.86 9.30 1.75
N LEU A 36 -4.93 8.47 2.21
CA LEU A 36 -3.59 8.89 2.61
C LEU A 36 -2.71 9.17 1.39
N ALA A 37 -1.83 10.17 1.53
CA ALA A 37 -0.79 10.46 0.54
C ALA A 37 0.22 9.32 0.44
N ALA A 38 0.72 9.05 -0.76
CA ALA A 38 1.87 8.20 -0.94
C ALA A 38 3.13 8.92 -0.42
N ASP A 39 3.79 8.34 0.57
CA ASP A 39 4.95 8.95 1.27
C ASP A 39 6.26 8.17 1.07
N PHE A 40 6.25 7.12 0.25
CA PHE A 40 7.42 6.25 0.05
C PHE A 40 8.62 7.00 -0.51
N GLU A 41 8.44 7.80 -1.57
CA GLU A 41 9.53 8.57 -2.18
C GLU A 41 10.05 9.66 -1.25
N GLU A 42 9.17 10.29 -0.47
CA GLU A 42 9.57 11.28 0.54
C GLU A 42 10.47 10.64 1.62
N LYS A 43 10.06 9.48 2.14
CA LYS A 43 10.75 8.77 3.22
C LYS A 43 12.04 8.07 2.79
N THR A 44 12.08 7.56 1.57
CA THR A 44 13.19 6.71 1.08
C THR A 44 14.08 7.41 0.05
N ARG A 45 13.67 8.60 -0.42
CA ARG A 45 14.31 9.32 -1.55
C ARG A 45 14.40 8.50 -2.83
N THR A 46 13.58 7.45 -2.94
CA THR A 46 13.54 6.52 -4.05
C THR A 46 12.11 6.35 -4.52
N ARG A 47 11.87 6.40 -5.83
CA ARG A 47 10.53 6.11 -6.37
C ARG A 47 10.09 4.70 -6.01
N PHE A 48 8.79 4.53 -5.78
CA PHE A 48 8.25 3.21 -5.50
C PHE A 48 8.38 2.29 -6.72
N THR A 49 9.04 1.16 -6.52
CA THR A 49 9.00 -0.03 -7.39
C THR A 49 8.95 -1.26 -6.49
N VAL A 50 8.55 -2.42 -7.03
CA VAL A 50 8.55 -3.66 -6.26
C VAL A 50 9.96 -3.99 -5.72
N ASP A 51 11.00 -3.78 -6.54
CA ASP A 51 12.39 -4.02 -6.13
C ASP A 51 12.88 -3.01 -5.08
N ALA A 52 12.53 -1.73 -5.21
CA ALA A 52 12.87 -0.71 -4.22
C ALA A 52 12.18 -0.99 -2.87
N ALA A 53 10.92 -1.44 -2.91
CA ALA A 53 10.18 -1.82 -1.71
C ALA A 53 10.79 -3.07 -1.04
N CYS A 54 11.19 -4.09 -1.82
CA CYS A 54 11.89 -5.26 -1.26
C CYS A 54 13.22 -4.87 -0.62
N THR A 55 14.01 -4.03 -1.30
CA THR A 55 15.28 -3.51 -0.77
C THR A 55 15.07 -2.73 0.53
N TYR A 56 14.05 -1.86 0.58
CA TYR A 56 13.68 -1.12 1.78
C TYR A 56 13.32 -2.04 2.94
N LEU A 57 12.45 -3.04 2.71
CA LEU A 57 12.02 -4.01 3.73
C LEU A 57 13.20 -4.86 4.24
N GLN A 58 14.10 -5.27 3.36
CA GLN A 58 15.30 -6.02 3.72
C GLN A 58 16.30 -5.19 4.54
N GLY A 59 16.29 -3.86 4.38
CA GLY A 59 17.12 -2.91 5.11
C GLY A 59 16.58 -2.50 6.49
N LEU A 60 15.35 -2.87 6.85
CA LEU A 60 14.76 -2.54 8.16
C LEU A 60 15.51 -3.21 9.33
N SER A 61 15.39 -2.62 10.52
CA SER A 61 15.83 -3.25 11.77
C SER A 61 15.10 -4.58 12.02
N VAL A 62 15.58 -5.37 12.97
CA VAL A 62 14.92 -6.64 13.34
C VAL A 62 13.47 -6.40 13.74
N GLU A 63 13.20 -5.37 14.54
CA GLU A 63 11.86 -4.98 14.98
C GLU A 63 11.01 -4.46 13.81
N GLY A 64 11.62 -3.69 12.91
CA GLY A 64 10.97 -3.19 11.70
C GLY A 64 10.54 -4.32 10.76
N LYS A 65 11.41 -5.31 10.55
CA LYS A 65 11.12 -6.53 9.79
C LYS A 65 10.01 -7.34 10.42
N ALA A 66 10.03 -7.52 11.74
CA ALA A 66 8.98 -8.24 12.46
C ALA A 66 7.60 -7.59 12.28
N LYS A 67 7.52 -6.26 12.44
CA LYS A 67 6.27 -5.50 12.22
C LYS A 67 5.78 -5.55 10.77
N ALA A 68 6.69 -5.39 9.81
CA ALA A 68 6.35 -5.48 8.39
C ALA A 68 5.86 -6.89 8.04
N GLY A 69 6.54 -7.93 8.54
CA GLY A 69 6.13 -9.32 8.41
C GLY A 69 4.73 -9.55 8.98
N GLU A 70 4.48 -9.13 10.23
CA GLU A 70 3.17 -9.26 10.87
C GLU A 70 2.05 -8.65 10.02
N TYR A 71 2.25 -7.44 9.49
CA TYR A 71 1.25 -6.77 8.65
C TYR A 71 1.01 -7.52 7.33
N ILE A 72 2.08 -7.93 6.64
CA ILE A 72 2.01 -8.61 5.33
C ILE A 72 1.41 -10.02 5.46
N LEU A 73 1.69 -10.71 6.56
CA LEU A 73 1.22 -12.08 6.80
C LEU A 73 -0.21 -12.13 7.34
N ARG A 74 -0.68 -11.09 8.04
CA ARG A 74 -2.06 -10.99 8.52
C ARG A 74 -3.05 -10.48 7.49
N ALA A 75 -2.57 -9.96 6.36
CA ALA A 75 -3.45 -9.58 5.26
C ALA A 75 -4.25 -10.82 4.79
N PRO A 76 -5.58 -10.71 4.60
CA PRO A 76 -6.39 -11.81 4.09
C PRO A 76 -5.85 -12.35 2.76
N ASP A 77 -6.02 -13.64 2.52
CA ASP A 77 -5.38 -14.30 1.38
C ASP A 77 -5.80 -13.74 0.02
N PHE A 78 -7.03 -13.24 -0.10
CA PHE A 78 -7.54 -12.59 -1.31
C PHE A 78 -6.90 -11.21 -1.60
N ILE A 79 -6.12 -10.66 -0.67
CA ILE A 79 -5.31 -9.46 -0.91
C ILE A 79 -4.00 -9.90 -1.56
N GLU A 80 -4.04 -10.01 -2.88
CA GLU A 80 -2.89 -10.33 -3.72
C GLU A 80 -2.32 -9.06 -4.34
N THR A 81 -1.10 -8.71 -3.96
CA THR A 81 -0.37 -7.58 -4.54
C THR A 81 0.95 -8.05 -5.15
N PRO A 82 1.46 -7.37 -6.19
CA PRO A 82 2.74 -7.71 -6.80
C PRO A 82 3.89 -7.75 -5.78
N LEU A 83 3.89 -6.85 -4.79
CA LEU A 83 4.88 -6.85 -3.71
C LEU A 83 4.76 -8.10 -2.83
N ARG A 84 3.55 -8.51 -2.43
CA ARG A 84 3.34 -9.71 -1.60
C ARG A 84 3.79 -10.97 -2.33
N GLN A 85 3.44 -11.11 -3.61
CA GLN A 85 3.88 -12.23 -4.46
C GLN A 85 5.40 -12.28 -4.57
N ARG A 86 6.05 -11.12 -4.77
CA ARG A 86 7.51 -11.02 -4.83
C ARG A 86 8.18 -11.43 -3.51
N LEU A 87 7.65 -10.97 -2.37
CA LEU A 87 8.18 -11.28 -1.05
C LEU A 87 8.05 -12.76 -0.68
N GLN A 88 6.97 -13.43 -1.08
CA GLN A 88 6.80 -14.87 -0.85
C GLN A 88 7.87 -15.74 -1.54
N GLN A 89 8.58 -15.18 -2.52
CA GLN A 89 9.68 -15.85 -3.24
C GLN A 89 11.06 -15.51 -2.66
N GLU A 90 11.14 -14.57 -1.70
CA GLU A 90 12.41 -14.12 -1.13
C GLU A 90 12.90 -15.03 0.00
N PRO A 91 14.13 -15.59 -0.06
CA PRO A 91 14.64 -16.48 0.98
C PRO A 91 14.75 -15.84 2.36
N TRP A 92 14.94 -14.51 2.42
CA TRP A 92 15.04 -13.74 3.66
C TRP A 92 13.68 -13.37 4.25
N PHE A 93 12.60 -13.49 3.48
CA PHE A 93 11.24 -13.19 3.91
C PHE A 93 10.51 -14.50 4.22
N GLN A 94 10.96 -15.19 5.27
CA GLN A 94 10.33 -16.43 5.69
C GLN A 94 9.08 -16.15 6.51
N ILE A 95 7.98 -16.76 6.09
CA ILE A 95 6.77 -16.90 6.89
C ILE A 95 7.08 -17.94 7.97
N PRO A 96 6.94 -17.64 9.28
CA PRO A 96 6.96 -18.67 10.30
C PRO A 96 5.91 -19.73 9.93
N LYS A 97 6.35 -20.98 9.71
CA LYS A 97 5.44 -22.12 9.49
C LYS A 97 4.68 -22.47 10.75
#